data_AF-A0A4R8T4V3-F1
#
_entry.id   AF-A0A4R8T4V3-F1
#
_cell.length_a   1.000
_cell.length_b   1.000
_cell.length_c   1.000
_cell.angle_alpha   90.00
_cell.angle_beta   90.00
_cell.angle_gamma   90.00
#
_symmetry.space_group_name_H-M   'P 1'
#
loop_
_entity.id
_entity.type
_entity.pdbx_description
1 polymer ?
#
loop_
_entity_poly.entity_id
_entity_poly.type
_entity_poly.pdbx_seq_one_letter_code
_entity_poly.pdbx_strand_id
1 'polypeptide(L)'
;MSSSSPIRQEFDQLLQDPKVLRLNYEGKTFFVPSRIVEWMHRTPDGSTSSNGIRLFEAIYSEELACYEFAVKSYFEHYDDVYRMESEAFRGFNGSRSSKSKPLGVVKYLGEWTRHDSSGSDTYHIMLKYGDLDLDEFLAGIYPPVLNQEIISFWESMFGVAKTLASIHQLQHEWEKKSEEYIGWHCDVKPDNILRVRGQFKLADFGFTKFEKREIGKTPTTTLLGGTRTYGAPERDQSQPHNSTLSYSTTIDTWSLGCVFSAVATWVILGSRAYQDYGKRRKMAICELLSKKKDNTGISLPNNRDAFHDGTELFVVDNAATMKTHWKNVRITLLALAMKIGPLDEDGLDLVYTLGNAHNVNGAKAWKIPHKFEKSLEDTLADIDPGNNTDMATTLAELFDGYTNYGKKQTLIVLTDGLWGGSDKTNDVENVIKDFVKKLKKNLKKAESRWFSIQFISFGDDERALKRLEGLDDHLDTE
;
A
#
# COMPACT_ATOMS: atom_id res chain seq x y z
N MET A 1 -20.05 -5.55 35.31
CA MET A 1 -21.14 -6.13 34.51
C MET A 1 -22.05 -4.99 34.10
N SER A 2 -21.86 -4.45 32.89
CA SER A 2 -22.70 -3.37 32.36
C SER A 2 -24.08 -3.96 32.05
N SER A 3 -25.15 -3.40 32.62
CA SER A 3 -26.51 -3.77 32.24
C SER A 3 -26.79 -3.22 30.85
N SER A 4 -26.80 -4.09 29.83
CA SER A 4 -27.12 -3.70 28.46
C SER A 4 -28.46 -2.97 28.39
N SER A 5 -28.50 -1.81 27.72
CA SER A 5 -29.74 -1.07 27.46
C SER A 5 -30.91 -1.98 27.00
N PRO A 6 -32.15 -1.79 27.49
CA PRO A 6 -33.31 -2.63 27.15
C PRO A 6 -33.54 -2.81 25.64
N ILE A 7 -33.23 -1.80 24.81
CA ILE A 7 -33.38 -1.88 23.35
C ILE A 7 -32.33 -2.79 22.69
N ARG A 8 -31.14 -2.93 23.28
CA ARG A 8 -30.12 -3.90 22.83
C ARG A 8 -30.58 -5.32 23.14
N GLN A 9 -31.13 -5.56 24.34
CA GLN A 9 -31.68 -6.86 24.70
C GLN A 9 -32.84 -7.25 23.77
N GLU A 10 -33.70 -6.30 23.42
CA GLU A 10 -34.78 -6.51 22.45
C GLU A 10 -34.23 -6.85 21.05
N PHE A 11 -33.18 -6.14 20.60
CA PHE A 11 -32.54 -6.42 19.32
C PHE A 11 -31.80 -7.77 19.31
N ASP A 12 -31.12 -8.13 20.39
CA ASP A 12 -30.45 -9.42 20.54
C ASP A 12 -31.48 -10.55 20.51
N GLN A 13 -32.65 -10.37 21.15
CA GLN A 13 -33.76 -11.32 21.06
C GLN A 13 -34.29 -11.46 19.63
N LEU A 14 -34.41 -10.37 18.88
CA LEU A 14 -34.77 -10.41 17.45
C LEU A 14 -33.76 -11.23 16.65
N LEU A 15 -32.46 -11.07 16.90
CA LEU A 15 -31.41 -11.81 16.22
C LEU A 15 -31.42 -13.31 16.56
N GLN A 16 -32.04 -13.72 17.67
CA GLN A 16 -32.26 -15.13 18.01
C GLN A 16 -33.58 -15.70 17.45
N ASP A 17 -34.46 -14.87 16.86
CA ASP A 17 -35.72 -15.34 16.30
C ASP A 17 -35.44 -16.29 15.10
N PRO A 18 -35.94 -17.54 15.10
CA PRO A 18 -35.76 -18.47 14.00
C PRO A 18 -36.31 -17.98 12.66
N LYS A 19 -37.11 -16.90 12.61
CA LYS A 19 -37.58 -16.27 11.36
C LYS A 19 -36.59 -15.24 10.82
N VAL A 20 -35.69 -14.74 11.66
CA VAL A 20 -34.65 -13.75 11.35
C VAL A 20 -33.31 -14.45 11.18
N LEU A 21 -32.92 -15.30 12.13
CA LEU A 21 -31.73 -16.15 12.11
C LEU A 21 -31.93 -17.36 11.18
N ARG A 22 -31.02 -17.55 10.24
CA ARG A 22 -30.97 -18.72 9.37
C ARG A 22 -29.57 -19.31 9.34
N LEU A 23 -29.50 -20.61 9.14
CA LEU A 23 -28.25 -21.31 8.87
C LEU A 23 -28.22 -21.69 7.40
N ASN A 24 -27.09 -21.47 6.74
CA ASN A 24 -26.87 -22.01 5.40
C ASN A 24 -26.50 -23.51 5.50
N TYR A 25 -26.30 -24.16 4.36
CA TYR A 25 -25.96 -25.59 4.30
C TYR A 25 -24.61 -25.93 4.96
N GLU A 26 -23.75 -24.93 5.20
CA GLU A 26 -22.46 -25.07 5.91
C GLU A 26 -22.58 -24.79 7.41
N GLY A 27 -23.79 -24.53 7.93
CA GLY A 27 -23.99 -24.14 9.33
C GLY A 27 -23.58 -22.71 9.66
N LYS A 28 -23.34 -21.84 8.66
CA LYS A 28 -23.07 -20.42 8.87
C LYS A 28 -24.35 -19.64 9.08
N THR A 29 -24.30 -18.71 10.04
CA THR A 29 -25.41 -17.84 10.38
C THR A 29 -25.56 -16.71 9.36
N PHE A 30 -26.79 -16.48 8.89
CA PHE A 30 -27.18 -15.29 8.15
C PHE A 30 -28.54 -14.79 8.66
N PHE A 31 -28.79 -13.49 8.50
CA PHE A 31 -30.03 -12.86 8.97
C PHE A 31 -30.90 -12.40 7.81
N VAL A 32 -32.22 -12.50 7.95
CA VAL A 32 -33.19 -12.05 6.94
C VAL A 32 -33.28 -10.51 6.96
N PRO A 33 -32.73 -9.78 5.97
CA PRO A 33 -32.56 -8.34 6.06
C PRO A 33 -33.89 -7.58 6.16
N SER A 34 -34.92 -8.04 5.45
CA SER A 34 -36.25 -7.41 5.47
C SER A 34 -36.89 -7.39 6.86
N ARG A 35 -36.60 -8.40 7.70
CA ARG A 35 -37.14 -8.48 9.07
C ARG A 35 -36.40 -7.56 10.04
N ILE A 36 -35.09 -7.42 9.86
CA ILE A 36 -34.29 -6.45 10.62
C ILE A 36 -34.76 -5.03 10.27
N VAL A 37 -34.90 -4.73 8.98
CA VAL A 37 -35.37 -3.42 8.50
C VAL A 37 -36.78 -3.12 9.00
N GLU A 38 -37.70 -4.09 8.95
CA GLU A 38 -39.05 -3.96 9.50
C GLU A 38 -39.00 -3.60 11.00
N TRP A 39 -38.18 -4.28 11.79
CA TRP A 39 -38.02 -3.98 13.21
C TRP A 39 -37.39 -2.60 13.44
N MET A 40 -36.35 -2.21 12.68
CA MET A 40 -35.69 -0.91 12.80
C MET A 40 -36.62 0.26 12.51
N HIS A 41 -37.61 0.09 11.62
CA HIS A 41 -38.61 1.12 11.30
C HIS A 41 -39.78 1.19 12.27
N ARG A 42 -39.96 0.21 13.17
CA ARG A 42 -41.03 0.27 14.18
C ARG A 42 -40.79 1.42 15.14
N THR A 43 -41.86 2.15 15.45
CA THR A 43 -41.89 3.17 16.49
C THR A 43 -42.88 2.69 17.54
N PRO A 44 -42.41 2.23 18.72
CA PRO A 44 -43.31 1.78 19.78
C PRO A 44 -44.21 2.91 20.28
N ASP A 45 -45.39 2.55 20.78
CA ASP A 45 -46.37 3.51 21.28
C ASP A 45 -45.76 4.41 22.36
N GLY A 46 -45.86 5.72 22.16
CA GLY A 46 -45.29 6.74 23.06
C GLY A 46 -43.82 7.10 22.80
N SER A 47 -43.13 6.47 21.84
CA SER A 47 -41.79 6.88 21.42
C SER A 47 -41.82 7.95 20.31
N THR A 48 -40.94 8.93 20.38
CA THR A 48 -40.73 9.93 19.32
C THR A 48 -39.80 9.45 18.21
N SER A 49 -39.10 8.33 18.42
CA SER A 49 -38.03 7.82 17.54
C SER A 49 -38.24 6.34 17.22
N SER A 50 -37.82 5.92 16.03
CA SER A 50 -37.87 4.50 15.63
C SER A 50 -36.89 3.65 16.44
N ASN A 51 -37.10 2.34 16.46
CA ASN A 51 -36.20 1.37 17.09
C ASN A 51 -34.77 1.50 16.56
N GLY A 52 -34.58 1.77 15.27
CA GLY A 52 -33.25 1.99 14.68
C GLY A 52 -32.53 3.21 15.28
N ILE A 53 -33.23 4.33 15.46
CA ILE A 53 -32.67 5.54 16.07
C ILE A 53 -32.38 5.28 17.56
N ARG A 54 -33.30 4.65 18.28
CA ARG A 54 -33.14 4.33 19.71
C ARG A 54 -31.99 3.34 19.96
N LEU A 55 -31.83 2.34 19.09
CA LEU A 55 -30.72 1.39 19.16
C LEU A 55 -29.39 2.08 18.86
N PHE A 56 -29.35 2.96 17.85
CA PHE A 56 -28.19 3.80 17.56
C PHE A 56 -27.85 4.66 18.79
N GLU A 57 -28.80 5.41 19.34
CA GLU A 57 -28.61 6.22 20.55
C GLU A 57 -28.17 5.39 21.76
N ALA A 58 -28.70 4.19 21.97
CA ALA A 58 -28.28 3.29 23.04
C ALA A 58 -26.83 2.79 22.85
N ILE A 59 -26.43 2.50 21.61
CA ILE A 59 -25.06 2.09 21.29
C ILE A 59 -24.08 3.24 21.55
N TYR A 60 -24.44 4.46 21.16
CA TYR A 60 -23.57 5.63 21.25
C TYR A 60 -23.66 6.39 22.59
N SER A 61 -24.71 6.21 23.39
CA SER A 61 -24.85 6.85 24.71
C SER A 61 -24.07 6.12 25.81
N GLU A 62 -23.89 4.79 25.73
CA GLU A 62 -22.98 4.06 26.63
C GLU A 62 -21.50 4.37 26.34
N GLU A 63 -21.13 4.66 25.08
CA GLU A 63 -19.79 5.15 24.71
C GLU A 63 -19.43 6.54 25.29
N LEU A 64 -20.42 7.28 25.82
CA LEU A 64 -20.21 8.60 26.43
C LEU A 64 -19.89 8.55 27.94
N ALA A 65 -19.89 7.38 28.59
CA ALA A 65 -19.65 7.27 30.04
C ALA A 65 -18.25 6.75 30.45
N CYS A 66 -17.46 6.18 29.54
CA CYS A 66 -16.07 5.79 29.82
C CYS A 66 -15.10 6.57 28.92
N TYR A 67 -14.31 7.46 29.53
CA TYR A 67 -13.19 8.09 28.83
C TYR A 67 -12.00 7.13 28.87
N GLU A 68 -11.78 6.37 27.80
CA GLU A 68 -10.62 5.49 27.68
C GLU A 68 -9.39 6.29 27.24
N PHE A 69 -8.30 6.08 27.97
CA PHE A 69 -7.00 6.68 27.68
C PHE A 69 -5.90 5.62 27.83
N ALA A 70 -4.83 5.78 27.06
CA ALA A 70 -3.62 4.98 27.16
C ALA A 70 -2.57 5.77 27.97
N VAL A 71 -1.78 5.05 28.77
CA VAL A 71 -0.63 5.62 29.49
C VAL A 71 0.62 4.92 29.00
N LYS A 72 1.51 5.67 28.34
CA LYS A 72 2.85 5.21 27.94
C LYS A 72 3.83 5.60 29.04
N SER A 73 4.56 4.63 29.60
CA SER A 73 5.46 4.82 30.74
C SER A 73 6.91 4.54 30.37
N TYR A 74 7.82 5.39 30.82
CA TYR A 74 9.25 5.34 30.49
C TYR A 74 10.06 5.29 31.79
N PHE A 75 11.06 4.41 31.80
CA PHE A 75 12.06 4.33 32.85
C PHE A 75 13.25 5.24 32.51
N GLU A 76 14.08 5.54 33.51
CA GLU A 76 15.21 6.48 33.44
C GLU A 76 16.13 6.31 32.20
N HIS A 77 16.36 5.07 31.74
CA HIS A 77 17.22 4.80 30.58
C HIS A 77 16.57 5.11 29.21
N TYR A 78 15.32 5.54 29.18
CA TYR A 78 14.59 6.00 27.98
C TYR A 78 14.24 7.50 28.06
N ASP A 79 14.93 8.28 28.90
CA ASP A 79 14.67 9.72 29.07
C ASP A 79 14.76 10.48 27.74
N ASP A 80 15.71 10.14 26.88
CA ASP A 80 15.89 10.73 25.56
C ASP A 80 14.65 10.50 24.66
N VAL A 81 14.17 9.26 24.58
CA VAL A 81 12.96 8.89 23.81
C VAL A 81 11.72 9.58 24.38
N TYR A 82 11.57 9.58 25.70
CA TYR A 82 10.46 10.27 26.39
C TYR A 82 10.45 11.77 26.04
N ARG A 83 11.60 12.43 26.15
CA ARG A 83 11.72 13.86 25.86
C ARG A 83 11.39 14.18 24.41
N MET A 84 11.93 13.40 23.46
CA MET A 84 11.61 13.57 22.04
C MET A 84 10.10 13.44 21.77
N GLU A 85 9.46 12.42 22.33
CA GLU A 85 8.03 12.19 22.14
C GLU A 85 7.16 13.27 22.79
N SER A 86 7.49 13.67 24.03
CA SER A 86 6.83 14.77 24.75
C SER A 86 6.93 16.10 24.00
N GLU A 87 8.14 16.47 23.56
CA GLU A 87 8.40 17.70 22.82
C GLU A 87 7.62 17.74 21.50
N ALA A 88 7.56 16.61 20.77
CA ALA A 88 6.76 16.49 19.56
C ALA A 88 5.26 16.74 19.82
N PHE A 89 4.68 16.07 20.82
CA PHE A 89 3.26 16.24 21.17
C PHE A 89 2.92 17.67 21.62
N ARG A 90 3.79 18.29 22.42
CA ARG A 90 3.67 19.69 22.83
C ARG A 90 3.73 20.63 21.62
N GLY A 91 4.64 20.36 20.68
CA GLY A 91 4.76 21.11 19.42
C GLY A 91 3.47 21.09 18.60
N PHE A 92 2.84 19.91 18.43
CA PHE A 92 1.58 19.78 17.69
C PHE A 92 0.41 20.52 18.34
N ASN A 93 0.37 20.58 19.68
CA ASN A 93 -0.67 21.29 20.41
C ASN A 93 -0.52 22.82 20.33
N GLY A 94 0.71 23.34 20.23
CA GLY A 94 0.97 24.77 20.08
C GLY A 94 0.70 25.32 18.67
N SER A 95 0.68 24.47 17.63
CA SER A 95 0.33 24.86 16.24
C SER A 95 -1.15 25.20 15.99
N ARG A 96 -1.94 25.43 17.05
CA ARG A 96 -3.38 25.71 16.98
C ARG A 96 -3.66 27.20 16.80
N SER A 97 -3.75 27.63 15.54
CA SER A 97 -4.61 28.78 15.20
C SER A 97 -6.07 28.36 15.38
N SER A 98 -6.96 29.23 15.89
CA SER A 98 -8.42 28.95 15.95
C SER A 98 -9.07 28.61 14.59
N LYS A 99 -8.32 28.69 13.49
CA LYS A 99 -8.74 28.40 12.11
C LYS A 99 -8.14 27.10 11.52
N SER A 100 -7.16 26.45 12.14
CA SER A 100 -6.53 25.23 11.60
C SER A 100 -7.23 23.96 12.09
N LYS A 101 -7.45 22.99 11.18
CA LYS A 101 -7.94 21.66 11.56
C LYS A 101 -6.87 20.96 12.42
N PRO A 102 -7.26 20.22 13.48
CA PRO A 102 -6.31 19.46 14.28
C PRO A 102 -5.60 18.41 13.42
N LEU A 103 -4.30 18.23 13.63
CA LEU A 103 -3.51 17.19 12.97
C LEU A 103 -4.13 15.80 13.24
N GLY A 104 -4.01 14.89 12.27
CA GLY A 104 -4.41 13.48 12.41
C GLY A 104 -3.42 12.65 13.23
N VAL A 105 -2.89 13.20 14.31
CA VAL A 105 -2.05 12.48 15.29
C VAL A 105 -2.89 12.02 16.48
N VAL A 106 -2.44 11.00 17.20
CA VAL A 106 -3.06 10.57 18.46
C VAL A 106 -3.10 11.76 19.43
N LYS A 107 -4.24 11.93 20.10
CA LYS A 107 -4.44 13.11 20.95
C LYS A 107 -3.65 12.94 22.25
N TYR A 108 -2.71 13.85 22.46
CA TYR A 108 -2.04 14.06 23.74
C TYR A 108 -2.99 14.68 24.77
N LEU A 109 -3.06 14.09 25.96
CA LEU A 109 -3.93 14.51 27.06
C LEU A 109 -3.15 15.15 28.22
N GLY A 110 -1.87 14.80 28.38
CA GLY A 110 -0.98 15.34 29.40
C GLY A 110 0.20 14.41 29.68
N GLU A 111 1.09 14.83 30.58
CA GLU A 111 2.23 14.04 31.04
C GLU A 111 2.47 14.29 32.53
N TRP A 112 3.13 13.36 33.22
CA TRP A 112 3.57 13.53 34.60
C TRP A 112 4.81 12.68 34.90
N THR A 113 5.51 13.06 35.95
CA THR A 113 6.66 12.33 36.50
C THR A 113 6.30 11.73 37.85
N ARG A 114 6.70 10.48 38.09
CA ARG A 114 6.63 9.83 39.39
C ARG A 114 8.04 9.60 39.91
N HIS A 115 8.31 10.19 41.06
CA HIS A 115 9.56 10.02 41.80
C HIS A 115 9.43 8.80 42.72
N ASP A 116 10.28 7.79 42.56
CA ASP A 116 10.36 6.67 43.51
C ASP A 116 11.27 7.02 44.69
N SER A 117 10.90 6.52 45.87
CA SER A 117 11.68 6.53 47.10
C SER A 117 13.07 5.89 46.97
N SER A 118 13.29 5.07 45.93
CA SER A 118 14.59 4.47 45.59
C SER A 118 15.53 5.39 44.79
N GLY A 119 15.04 6.56 44.35
CA GLY A 119 15.80 7.55 43.58
C GLY A 119 15.67 7.45 42.06
N SER A 120 14.89 6.49 41.54
CA SER A 120 14.64 6.37 40.09
C SER A 120 13.35 7.08 39.69
N ASP A 121 13.44 7.98 38.71
CA ASP A 121 12.29 8.68 38.14
C ASP A 121 11.63 7.86 37.02
N THR A 122 10.29 7.91 36.98
CA THR A 122 9.48 7.34 35.91
C THR A 122 8.63 8.42 35.25
N TYR A 123 8.60 8.43 33.93
CA TYR A 123 7.90 9.44 33.14
C TYR A 123 6.70 8.82 32.44
N HIS A 124 5.60 9.55 32.34
CA HIS A 124 4.34 9.02 31.82
C HIS A 124 3.67 10.01 30.88
N ILE A 125 3.25 9.54 29.71
CA ILE A 125 2.46 10.29 28.72
C ILE A 125 1.06 9.70 28.65
N MET A 126 0.05 10.55 28.81
CA MET A 126 -1.37 10.20 28.67
C MET A 126 -1.86 10.52 27.26
N LEU A 127 -2.39 9.53 26.57
CA LEU A 127 -2.86 9.61 25.19
C LEU A 127 -4.31 9.16 25.09
N LYS A 128 -5.03 9.65 24.08
CA LYS A 128 -6.33 9.09 23.72
C LYS A 128 -6.14 7.65 23.27
N TYR A 129 -6.98 6.75 23.81
CA TYR A 129 -6.93 5.33 23.50
C TYR A 129 -7.22 5.06 22.00
N GLY A 130 -6.44 4.18 21.40
CA GLY A 130 -6.65 3.62 20.07
C GLY A 130 -7.03 2.15 20.19
N ASP A 131 -8.03 1.71 19.43
CA ASP A 131 -8.61 0.37 19.55
C ASP A 131 -7.71 -0.72 18.97
N LEU A 132 -7.04 -0.44 17.86
CA LEU A 132 -6.11 -1.33 17.18
C LEU A 132 -5.01 -0.49 16.52
N ASP A 133 -3.80 -1.02 16.42
CA ASP A 133 -2.86 -0.52 15.42
C ASP A 133 -3.21 -1.05 14.01
N LEU A 134 -2.56 -0.51 12.98
CA LEU A 134 -2.86 -0.89 11.60
C LEU A 134 -2.39 -2.33 11.30
N ASP A 135 -1.34 -2.83 11.94
CA ASP A 135 -0.91 -4.23 11.75
C ASP A 135 -1.99 -5.19 12.26
N GLU A 136 -2.46 -4.97 13.49
CA GLU A 136 -3.53 -5.73 14.12
C GLU A 136 -4.83 -5.63 13.32
N PHE A 137 -5.17 -4.43 12.84
CA PHE A 137 -6.35 -4.21 12.01
C PHE A 137 -6.29 -5.01 10.70
N LEU A 138 -5.17 -4.95 9.97
CA LEU A 138 -5.02 -5.67 8.70
C LEU A 138 -4.91 -7.19 8.91
N ALA A 139 -4.34 -7.64 10.03
CA ALA A 139 -4.25 -9.05 10.37
C ALA A 139 -5.60 -9.65 10.81
N GLY A 140 -6.42 -8.88 11.53
CA GLY A 140 -7.61 -9.38 12.22
C GLY A 140 -8.95 -9.04 11.55
N ILE A 141 -9.03 -7.98 10.76
CA ILE A 141 -10.27 -7.51 10.12
C ILE A 141 -10.29 -7.91 8.64
N TYR A 142 -11.47 -8.23 8.11
CA TYR A 142 -11.68 -8.52 6.69
C TYR A 142 -11.64 -7.22 5.86
N PRO A 143 -11.09 -7.26 4.64
CA PRO A 143 -11.05 -6.09 3.77
C PRO A 143 -12.45 -5.63 3.34
N PRO A 144 -12.63 -4.33 3.09
CA PRO A 144 -13.87 -3.82 2.50
C PRO A 144 -14.06 -4.41 1.10
N VAL A 145 -15.29 -4.80 0.78
CA VAL A 145 -15.64 -5.42 -0.52
C VAL A 145 -16.47 -4.50 -1.40
N LEU A 146 -17.21 -3.55 -0.81
CA LEU A 146 -18.00 -2.60 -1.57
C LEU A 146 -17.11 -1.45 -2.04
N ASN A 147 -17.27 -1.02 -3.29
CA ASN A 147 -16.51 0.10 -3.87
C ASN A 147 -16.51 1.35 -2.98
N GLN A 148 -17.66 1.68 -2.39
CA GLN A 148 -17.78 2.84 -1.52
C GLN A 148 -16.99 2.69 -0.21
N GLU A 149 -16.92 1.48 0.34
CA GLU A 149 -16.14 1.17 1.54
C GLU A 149 -14.64 1.19 1.24
N ILE A 150 -14.23 0.66 0.08
CA ILE A 150 -12.84 0.72 -0.40
C ILE A 150 -12.41 2.17 -0.56
N ILE A 151 -13.22 3.01 -1.22
CA ILE A 151 -12.95 4.45 -1.39
C ILE A 151 -12.83 5.13 -0.02
N SER A 152 -13.81 4.92 0.87
CA SER A 152 -13.81 5.55 2.20
C SER A 152 -12.61 5.12 3.05
N PHE A 153 -12.21 3.86 2.96
CA PHE A 153 -11.02 3.35 3.63
C PHE A 153 -9.75 4.02 3.12
N TRP A 154 -9.57 4.14 1.80
CA TRP A 154 -8.41 4.84 1.23
C TRP A 154 -8.41 6.34 1.56
N GLU A 155 -9.57 7.00 1.56
CA GLU A 155 -9.70 8.39 2.02
C GLU A 155 -9.23 8.57 3.47
N SER A 156 -9.56 7.61 4.34
CA SER A 156 -9.08 7.56 5.72
C SER A 156 -7.54 7.42 5.77
N MET A 157 -6.97 6.50 4.98
CA MET A 157 -5.51 6.34 4.87
C MET A 157 -4.80 7.57 4.29
N PHE A 158 -5.42 8.28 3.34
CA PHE A 158 -4.89 9.55 2.83
C PHE A 158 -4.92 10.65 3.91
N GLY A 159 -5.75 10.52 4.94
CA GLY A 159 -5.68 11.35 6.15
C GLY A 159 -4.34 11.22 6.89
N VAL A 160 -3.76 10.02 6.93
CA VAL A 160 -2.41 9.76 7.49
C VAL A 160 -1.35 10.47 6.65
N ALA A 161 -1.43 10.35 5.32
CA ALA A 161 -0.52 11.04 4.39
C ALA A 161 -0.56 12.58 4.55
N LYS A 162 -1.76 13.15 4.65
CA LYS A 162 -1.95 14.61 4.88
C LYS A 162 -1.37 15.05 6.22
N THR A 163 -1.51 14.21 7.25
CA THR A 163 -0.92 14.47 8.58
C THR A 163 0.60 14.45 8.50
N LEU A 164 1.18 13.45 7.86
CA LEU A 164 2.62 13.36 7.67
C LEU A 164 3.17 14.57 6.89
N ALA A 165 2.49 14.98 5.81
CA ALA A 165 2.85 16.19 5.06
C ALA A 165 2.80 17.47 5.92
N SER A 166 1.86 17.54 6.86
CA SER A 166 1.77 18.65 7.82
C SER A 166 2.90 18.63 8.85
N ILE A 167 3.37 17.45 9.26
CA ILE A 167 4.55 17.29 10.11
C ILE A 167 5.82 17.75 9.37
N HIS A 168 5.96 17.38 8.10
CA HIS A 168 7.11 17.79 7.26
C HIS A 168 7.24 19.31 7.07
N GLN A 169 6.15 20.05 7.28
CA GLN A 169 6.06 21.49 7.07
C GLN A 169 5.28 22.15 8.22
N LEU A 170 5.68 21.85 9.45
CA LEU A 170 4.96 22.27 10.64
C LEU A 170 5.06 23.78 10.85
N GLN A 171 3.92 24.46 10.85
CA GLN A 171 3.83 25.86 11.27
C GLN A 171 3.48 25.92 12.75
N HIS A 172 4.33 26.59 13.54
CA HIS A 172 4.13 26.75 14.98
C HIS A 172 3.87 28.22 15.31
N GLU A 173 2.72 28.48 15.94
CA GLU A 173 2.31 29.82 16.34
C GLU A 173 2.48 29.99 17.86
N TRP A 174 3.26 30.98 18.29
CA TRP A 174 3.40 31.34 19.71
C TRP A 174 3.43 32.86 19.85
N GLU A 175 2.63 33.41 20.78
CA GLU A 175 2.61 34.85 21.12
C GLU A 175 2.65 35.82 19.90
N LYS A 176 1.85 35.52 18.86
CA LYS A 176 1.76 36.28 17.59
C LYS A 176 2.99 36.19 16.66
N LYS A 177 3.93 35.28 16.91
CA LYS A 177 4.98 34.89 15.96
C LYS A 177 4.62 33.53 15.35
N SER A 178 4.90 33.40 14.05
CA SER A 178 4.77 32.13 13.33
C SER A 178 6.17 31.70 12.89
N GLU A 179 6.54 30.48 13.26
CA GLU A 179 7.81 29.86 12.87
C GLU A 179 7.54 28.58 12.09
N GLU A 180 8.35 28.33 11.07
CA GLU A 180 8.27 27.11 10.27
C GLU A 180 9.32 26.11 10.74
N TYR A 181 8.89 24.86 10.92
CA TYR A 181 9.72 23.72 11.27
C TYR A 181 9.59 22.66 10.18
N ILE A 182 10.69 21.95 9.95
CA ILE A 182 10.70 20.72 9.16
C ILE A 182 10.71 19.57 10.16
N GLY A 183 9.74 18.67 10.05
CA GLY A 183 9.64 17.47 10.86
C GLY A 183 10.01 16.21 10.10
N TRP A 184 10.61 15.26 10.79
CA TRP A 184 10.79 13.88 10.34
C TRP A 184 10.19 12.96 11.39
N HIS A 185 9.28 12.06 10.99
CA HIS A 185 8.70 11.08 11.91
C HIS A 185 9.69 9.95 12.22
N CYS A 186 10.45 9.51 11.21
CA CYS A 186 11.54 8.54 11.28
C CYS A 186 11.16 7.08 11.60
N ASP A 187 9.89 6.79 11.86
CA ASP A 187 9.41 5.46 12.25
C ASP A 187 7.97 5.20 11.76
N VAL A 188 7.64 5.62 10.52
CA VAL A 188 6.32 5.31 9.95
C VAL A 188 6.25 3.82 9.60
N LYS A 189 5.33 3.11 10.24
CA LYS A 189 5.05 1.67 10.07
C LYS A 189 3.60 1.37 10.51
N PRO A 190 3.04 0.19 10.19
CA PRO A 190 1.67 -0.16 10.58
C PRO A 190 1.43 -0.05 12.10
N ASP A 191 2.38 -0.49 12.92
CA ASP A 191 2.30 -0.43 14.39
C ASP A 191 2.12 1.01 14.93
N ASN A 192 2.61 2.01 14.20
CA ASN A 192 2.58 3.42 14.59
C ASN A 192 1.41 4.19 13.94
N ILE A 193 0.45 3.48 13.32
CA ILE A 193 -0.79 4.05 12.81
C ILE A 193 -1.94 3.44 13.61
N LEU A 194 -2.50 4.20 14.54
CA LEU A 194 -3.57 3.72 15.42
C LEU A 194 -4.94 4.08 14.86
N ARG A 195 -5.87 3.13 14.95
CA ARG A 195 -7.29 3.41 14.81
C ARG A 195 -7.80 4.03 16.10
N VAL A 196 -8.42 5.19 16.01
CA VAL A 196 -8.97 5.94 17.15
C VAL A 196 -10.38 6.37 16.79
N ARG A 197 -11.39 5.71 17.38
CA ARG A 197 -12.82 5.95 17.06
C ARG A 197 -13.09 5.88 15.55
N GLY A 198 -12.56 4.85 14.89
CA GLY A 198 -12.74 4.60 13.47
C GLY A 198 -11.88 5.43 12.51
N GLN A 199 -10.99 6.30 13.01
CA GLN A 199 -10.06 7.08 12.19
C GLN A 199 -8.62 6.65 12.41
N PHE A 200 -7.83 6.50 11.33
CA PHE A 200 -6.40 6.21 11.43
C PHE A 200 -5.60 7.47 11.75
N LYS A 201 -4.70 7.36 12.72
CA LYS A 201 -3.90 8.47 13.24
C LYS A 201 -2.45 8.06 13.45
N LEU A 202 -1.52 8.96 13.17
CA LEU A 202 -0.10 8.74 13.47
C LEU A 202 0.14 8.76 14.98
N ALA A 203 0.98 7.85 15.43
CA ALA A 203 1.39 7.66 16.81
C ALA A 203 2.89 7.42 16.89
N ASP A 204 3.39 7.37 18.13
CA ASP A 204 4.79 7.10 18.48
C ASP A 204 5.81 8.06 17.84
N PHE A 205 6.11 9.12 18.57
CA PHE A 205 7.05 10.17 18.16
C PHE A 205 8.43 10.01 18.84
N GLY A 206 8.76 8.84 19.37
CA GLY A 206 10.02 8.58 20.08
C GLY A 206 11.29 8.76 19.24
N PHE A 207 11.19 8.73 17.92
CA PHE A 207 12.28 9.02 16.98
C PHE A 207 12.09 10.33 16.19
N THR A 208 11.02 11.08 16.48
CA THR A 208 10.66 12.26 15.72
C THR A 208 11.64 13.39 15.98
N LYS A 209 11.98 14.12 14.92
CA LYS A 209 12.88 15.27 14.98
C LYS A 209 12.24 16.47 14.31
N PHE A 210 12.42 17.65 14.91
CA PHE A 210 12.07 18.92 14.31
C PHE A 210 13.30 19.80 14.20
N GLU A 211 13.44 20.47 13.06
CA GLU A 211 14.44 21.53 12.88
C GLU A 211 13.74 22.78 12.37
N LYS A 212 14.15 23.93 12.90
CA LYS A 212 13.65 25.21 12.44
C LYS A 212 14.07 25.42 10.98
N ARG A 213 13.13 25.85 10.15
CA ARG A 213 13.40 26.10 8.72
C ARG A 213 14.28 27.34 8.57
N GLU A 214 15.41 27.16 7.90
CA GLU A 214 16.34 28.23 7.55
C GLU A 214 16.29 28.49 6.04
N ILE A 215 16.21 29.76 5.63
CA ILE A 215 16.16 30.15 4.23
C ILE A 215 17.47 29.76 3.54
N GLY A 216 17.39 29.01 2.45
CA GLY A 216 18.55 28.62 1.63
C GLY A 216 19.28 27.36 2.10
N LYS A 217 18.86 26.72 3.20
CA LYS A 217 19.40 25.44 3.67
C LYS A 217 18.52 24.30 3.20
N THR A 218 19.13 23.26 2.62
CA THR A 218 18.41 22.03 2.27
C THR A 218 17.88 21.37 3.55
N PRO A 219 16.61 20.94 3.58
CA PRO A 219 16.01 20.32 4.75
C PRO A 219 16.52 18.89 4.91
N THR A 220 17.74 18.74 5.42
CA THR A 220 18.33 17.44 5.77
C THR A 220 18.81 17.43 7.21
N THR A 221 18.71 16.26 7.85
CA THR A 221 19.10 16.10 9.25
C THR A 221 19.78 14.76 9.52
N THR A 222 20.52 14.71 10.62
CA THR A 222 21.12 13.49 11.17
C THR A 222 20.13 12.79 12.08
N LEU A 223 19.90 11.50 11.83
CA LEU A 223 18.87 10.72 12.50
C LEU A 223 19.47 9.55 13.27
N LEU A 224 18.95 9.31 14.47
CA LEU A 224 19.31 8.19 15.33
C LEU A 224 18.11 7.26 15.47
N GLY A 225 18.33 5.95 15.33
CA GLY A 225 17.29 4.93 15.55
C GLY A 225 16.25 4.80 14.42
N GLY A 226 15.08 4.23 14.73
CA GLY A 226 14.00 3.95 13.77
C GLY A 226 14.03 2.54 13.15
N THR A 227 12.86 2.04 12.78
CA THR A 227 12.64 0.70 12.23
C THR A 227 13.20 0.60 10.81
N ARG A 228 14.03 -0.41 10.55
CA ARG A 228 14.65 -0.61 9.23
C ARG A 228 13.75 -1.29 8.20
N THR A 229 12.71 -2.01 8.61
CA THR A 229 11.84 -2.82 7.72
C THR A 229 11.10 -1.96 6.70
N TYR A 230 10.61 -0.80 7.13
CA TYR A 230 9.94 0.19 6.28
C TYR A 230 10.89 1.33 5.89
N GLY A 231 12.18 1.24 6.26
CA GLY A 231 13.15 2.29 6.05
C GLY A 231 13.54 2.46 4.57
N ALA A 232 13.79 3.70 4.18
CA ALA A 232 14.28 4.06 2.85
C ALA A 232 15.70 3.51 2.59
N PRO A 233 16.05 3.18 1.33
CA PRO A 233 17.33 2.54 0.99
C PRO A 233 18.55 3.37 1.38
N GLU A 234 18.47 4.71 1.35
CA GLU A 234 19.53 5.59 1.82
C GLU A 234 19.84 5.43 3.32
N ARG A 235 18.90 4.88 4.11
CA ARG A 235 19.11 4.57 5.53
C ARG A 235 19.84 3.25 5.77
N ASP A 236 19.96 2.41 4.73
CA ASP A 236 20.55 1.07 4.83
C ASP A 236 22.02 1.00 4.39
N GLN A 237 22.61 2.13 3.99
CA GLN A 237 24.01 2.23 3.58
C GLN A 237 24.98 2.02 4.76
N SER A 238 26.03 1.21 4.54
CA SER A 238 27.11 1.03 5.53
C SER A 238 27.93 2.33 5.66
N GLN A 239 28.02 2.88 6.87
CA GLN A 239 28.78 4.10 7.14
C GLN A 239 30.27 3.92 6.85
N PRO A 240 30.91 4.79 6.04
CA PRO A 240 32.33 5.07 6.18
C PRO A 240 32.56 5.67 7.59
N HIS A 241 33.61 5.28 8.28
CA HIS A 241 33.90 5.64 9.68
C HIS A 241 33.94 7.16 10.01
N ASN A 242 33.81 8.06 9.03
CA ASN A 242 33.99 9.51 9.18
C ASN A 242 32.90 10.39 8.51
N SER A 243 31.72 9.88 8.13
CA SER A 243 30.67 10.70 7.48
C SER A 243 29.33 10.68 8.20
N THR A 244 28.82 11.86 8.59
CA THR A 244 27.46 12.03 9.10
C THR A 244 26.48 12.13 7.93
N LEU A 245 25.74 11.06 7.66
CA LEU A 245 24.69 11.06 6.64
C LEU A 245 23.55 11.97 7.07
N SER A 246 23.07 12.81 6.14
CA SER A 246 21.91 13.67 6.34
C SER A 246 20.76 13.19 5.45
N TYR A 247 19.56 13.14 6.02
CA TYR A 247 18.38 12.56 5.40
C TYR A 247 17.31 13.63 5.18
N SER A 248 16.66 13.59 4.03
CA SER A 248 15.50 14.45 3.75
C SER A 248 14.21 13.81 4.29
N THR A 249 13.11 14.55 4.31
CA THR A 249 11.80 14.04 4.77
C THR A 249 11.23 12.93 3.88
N THR A 250 11.81 12.71 2.68
CA THR A 250 11.43 11.62 1.76
C THR A 250 11.54 10.23 2.36
N ILE A 251 12.36 10.04 3.40
CA ILE A 251 12.45 8.76 4.10
C ILE A 251 11.11 8.33 4.71
N ASP A 252 10.30 9.29 5.18
CA ASP A 252 8.98 9.00 5.72
C ASP A 252 7.99 8.73 4.59
N THR A 253 8.15 9.39 3.44
CA THR A 253 7.36 9.13 2.22
C THR A 253 7.59 7.72 1.71
N TRP A 254 8.84 7.25 1.69
CA TRP A 254 9.17 5.86 1.37
C TRP A 254 8.51 4.89 2.35
N SER A 255 8.65 5.16 3.65
CA SER A 255 8.07 4.33 4.71
C SER A 255 6.55 4.24 4.58
N LEU A 256 5.87 5.36 4.29
CA LEU A 256 4.45 5.39 4.02
C LEU A 256 4.07 4.63 2.74
N GLY A 257 4.89 4.70 1.68
CA GLY A 257 4.72 3.90 0.46
C GLY A 257 4.76 2.39 0.74
N CYS A 258 5.69 1.96 1.60
CA CYS A 258 5.79 0.58 2.07
C CYS A 258 4.52 0.16 2.84
N VAL A 259 4.00 1.01 3.74
CA VAL A 259 2.72 0.79 4.43
C VAL A 259 1.57 0.66 3.43
N PHE A 260 1.46 1.59 2.46
CA PHE A 260 0.40 1.57 1.45
C PHE A 260 0.47 0.33 0.55
N SER A 261 1.66 -0.19 0.24
CA SER A 261 1.80 -1.46 -0.50
C SER A 261 1.25 -2.65 0.30
N ALA A 262 1.53 -2.70 1.61
CA ALA A 262 1.00 -3.73 2.50
C ALA A 262 -0.53 -3.62 2.64
N VAL A 263 -1.04 -2.39 2.79
CA VAL A 263 -2.49 -2.11 2.81
C VAL A 263 -3.16 -2.50 1.50
N ALA A 264 -2.57 -2.20 0.34
CA ALA A 264 -3.11 -2.59 -0.96
C ALA A 264 -3.16 -4.11 -1.12
N THR A 265 -2.13 -4.82 -0.65
CA THR A 265 -2.12 -6.29 -0.61
C THR A 265 -3.31 -6.81 0.21
N TRP A 266 -3.57 -6.20 1.36
CA TRP A 266 -4.71 -6.56 2.21
C TRP A 266 -6.06 -6.25 1.55
N VAL A 267 -6.24 -5.07 0.97
CA VAL A 267 -7.50 -4.67 0.30
C VAL A 267 -7.84 -5.63 -0.84
N ILE A 268 -6.85 -6.05 -1.62
CA ILE A 268 -7.06 -6.87 -2.81
C ILE A 268 -7.12 -8.37 -2.49
N LEU A 269 -6.25 -8.86 -1.60
CA LEU A 269 -6.03 -10.30 -1.39
C LEU A 269 -6.39 -10.78 0.03
N GLY A 270 -6.77 -9.87 0.92
CA GLY A 270 -7.20 -10.17 2.29
C GLY A 270 -6.09 -10.41 3.32
N SER A 271 -6.50 -10.64 4.56
CA SER A 271 -5.64 -10.74 5.75
C SER A 271 -4.60 -11.84 5.67
N ARG A 272 -4.91 -12.96 5.00
CA ARG A 272 -3.93 -14.03 4.82
C ARG A 272 -2.76 -13.59 3.93
N ALA A 273 -3.05 -12.91 2.83
CA ALA A 273 -2.03 -12.39 1.94
C ALA A 273 -1.19 -11.31 2.61
N TYR A 274 -1.79 -10.46 3.45
CA TYR A 274 -1.07 -9.49 4.29
C TYR A 274 -0.08 -10.18 5.23
N GLN A 275 -0.51 -11.22 5.97
CA GLN A 275 0.38 -11.98 6.88
C GLN A 275 1.54 -12.66 6.13
N ASP A 276 1.27 -13.14 4.91
CA ASP A 276 2.28 -13.80 4.08
C ASP A 276 3.17 -12.78 3.33
N TYR A 277 2.76 -11.51 3.24
CA TYR A 277 3.49 -10.44 2.56
C TYR A 277 4.90 -10.24 3.14
N GLY A 278 5.01 -10.09 4.47
CA GLY A 278 6.31 -9.96 5.14
C GLY A 278 7.19 -11.20 4.98
N LYS A 279 6.61 -12.41 5.01
CA LYS A 279 7.37 -13.65 4.76
C LYS A 279 7.94 -13.67 3.34
N ARG A 280 7.14 -13.27 2.34
CA ARG A 280 7.56 -13.22 0.94
C ARG A 280 8.69 -12.21 0.72
N ARG A 281 8.65 -11.04 1.36
CA ARG A 281 9.75 -10.05 1.31
C ARG A 281 11.04 -10.61 1.91
N LYS A 282 10.97 -11.25 3.09
CA LYS A 282 12.12 -11.92 3.73
C LYS A 282 12.72 -13.03 2.87
N MET A 283 11.87 -13.86 2.26
CA MET A 283 12.32 -14.92 1.34
C MET A 283 13.09 -14.33 0.17
N ALA A 284 12.52 -13.32 -0.50
CA ALA A 284 13.15 -12.69 -1.65
C ALA A 284 14.51 -12.06 -1.33
N ILE A 285 14.69 -11.46 -0.15
CA ILE A 285 16.02 -10.97 0.29
C ILE A 285 16.98 -12.11 0.60
N CYS A 286 16.52 -13.20 1.23
CA CYS A 286 17.37 -14.37 1.47
C CYS A 286 17.89 -14.96 0.14
N GLU A 287 17.05 -14.97 -0.90
CA GLU A 287 17.45 -15.37 -2.25
C GLU A 287 18.51 -14.42 -2.83
N LEU A 288 18.34 -13.11 -2.69
CA LEU A 288 19.32 -12.12 -3.14
C LEU A 288 20.67 -12.29 -2.41
N LEU A 289 20.65 -12.46 -1.09
CA LEU A 289 21.85 -12.68 -0.28
C LEU A 289 22.58 -13.98 -0.67
N SER A 290 21.85 -15.02 -1.08
CA SER A 290 22.46 -16.26 -1.56
C SER A 290 23.26 -16.06 -2.85
N LYS A 291 22.83 -15.14 -3.73
CA LYS A 291 23.49 -14.82 -5.02
C LYS A 291 24.73 -13.95 -4.87
N LYS A 292 24.83 -13.13 -3.81
CA LYS A 292 26.02 -12.30 -3.52
C LYS A 292 27.28 -13.13 -3.27
N LYS A 293 27.14 -14.40 -2.84
CA LYS A 293 28.29 -15.31 -2.71
C LYS A 293 28.96 -15.63 -4.04
N ASP A 294 28.26 -15.45 -5.17
CA ASP A 294 28.71 -15.83 -6.50
C ASP A 294 29.05 -14.64 -7.42
N ASN A 295 28.71 -13.39 -7.06
CA ASN A 295 28.96 -12.21 -7.92
C ASN A 295 29.08 -10.89 -7.12
N THR A 296 30.11 -10.07 -7.40
CA THR A 296 30.51 -8.90 -6.57
C THR A 296 29.84 -7.56 -6.90
N GLY A 297 28.88 -7.53 -7.83
CA GLY A 297 28.29 -6.28 -8.36
C GLY A 297 26.89 -5.89 -7.83
N ILE A 298 26.26 -6.68 -6.96
CA ILE A 298 24.87 -6.45 -6.52
C ILE A 298 24.86 -5.66 -5.20
N SER A 299 24.31 -4.43 -5.24
CA SER A 299 23.96 -3.68 -4.03
C SER A 299 22.73 -4.33 -3.39
N LEU A 300 22.86 -4.81 -2.16
CA LEU A 300 21.77 -5.47 -1.43
C LEU A 300 21.49 -4.75 -0.13
N PRO A 301 20.21 -4.69 0.29
CA PRO A 301 19.87 -4.19 1.61
C PRO A 301 20.54 -5.06 2.69
N ASN A 302 21.09 -4.40 3.71
CA ASN A 302 21.63 -5.04 4.91
C ASN A 302 20.50 -5.62 5.78
N ASN A 303 19.30 -5.02 5.72
CA ASN A 303 18.13 -5.56 6.40
C ASN A 303 17.53 -6.75 5.64
N ARG A 304 17.26 -7.86 6.35
CA ARG A 304 16.72 -9.11 5.80
C ARG A 304 15.23 -9.07 5.47
N ASP A 305 14.57 -7.94 5.74
CA ASP A 305 13.16 -7.69 5.51
C ASP A 305 12.93 -6.30 4.89
N ALA A 306 13.90 -5.78 4.15
CA ALA A 306 13.74 -4.56 3.37
C ALA A 306 12.81 -4.77 2.16
N PHE A 307 12.39 -3.67 1.55
CA PHE A 307 11.80 -3.66 0.22
C PHE A 307 12.93 -3.61 -0.81
N HIS A 308 12.75 -4.29 -1.94
CA HIS A 308 13.72 -4.33 -3.04
C HIS A 308 13.00 -4.47 -4.37
N ASP A 309 13.67 -4.13 -5.46
CA ASP A 309 13.06 -4.06 -6.78
C ASP A 309 12.94 -5.43 -7.46
N GLY A 310 12.03 -5.52 -8.44
CA GLY A 310 11.97 -6.53 -9.51
C GLY A 310 12.13 -5.85 -10.87
N THR A 311 12.18 -6.60 -11.98
CA THR A 311 12.33 -6.02 -13.34
C THR A 311 11.04 -6.09 -14.12
N GLU A 312 10.58 -4.97 -14.67
CA GLU A 312 9.29 -4.88 -15.34
C GLU A 312 9.43 -4.42 -16.81
N LEU A 313 8.81 -5.18 -17.72
CA LEU A 313 8.85 -4.96 -19.17
C LEU A 313 7.44 -4.74 -19.72
N PHE A 314 7.22 -3.63 -20.43
CA PHE A 314 5.98 -3.34 -21.15
C PHE A 314 6.06 -3.79 -22.62
N VAL A 315 5.00 -4.44 -23.09
CA VAL A 315 4.79 -4.79 -24.50
C VAL A 315 3.52 -4.12 -24.99
N VAL A 316 3.59 -3.36 -26.07
CA VAL A 316 2.42 -2.72 -26.69
C VAL A 316 2.18 -3.34 -28.07
N ASP A 317 0.98 -3.87 -28.24
CA ASP A 317 0.48 -4.26 -29.55
C ASP A 317 0.27 -3.02 -30.42
N ASN A 318 0.97 -2.96 -31.55
CA ASN A 318 0.88 -1.87 -32.52
C ASN A 318 0.30 -2.32 -33.87
N ALA A 319 -0.51 -3.37 -33.90
CA ALA A 319 -1.31 -3.72 -35.08
C ALA A 319 -2.30 -2.60 -35.46
N ALA A 320 -2.78 -2.64 -36.71
CA ALA A 320 -3.74 -1.65 -37.22
C ALA A 320 -5.02 -1.54 -36.37
N THR A 321 -5.47 -2.65 -35.78
CA THR A 321 -6.68 -2.74 -34.94
C THR A 321 -6.57 -1.92 -33.65
N MET A 322 -5.36 -1.72 -33.13
CA MET A 322 -5.09 -0.94 -31.93
C MET A 322 -5.22 0.58 -32.13
N LYS A 323 -5.28 1.08 -33.38
CA LYS A 323 -5.35 2.53 -33.69
C LYS A 323 -6.51 3.24 -32.98
N THR A 324 -7.68 2.62 -32.94
CA THR A 324 -8.88 3.19 -32.30
C THR A 324 -8.74 3.27 -30.77
N HIS A 325 -7.89 2.41 -30.20
CA HIS A 325 -7.64 2.31 -28.77
C HIS A 325 -6.40 3.09 -28.31
N TRP A 326 -5.58 3.62 -29.24
CA TRP A 326 -4.26 4.18 -28.95
C TRP A 326 -4.27 5.28 -27.88
N LYS A 327 -5.33 6.10 -27.83
CA LYS A 327 -5.49 7.11 -26.78
C LYS A 327 -5.57 6.48 -25.39
N ASN A 328 -6.32 5.38 -25.24
CA ASN A 328 -6.47 4.67 -23.98
C ASN A 328 -5.19 3.87 -23.63
N VAL A 329 -4.52 3.30 -24.64
CA VAL A 329 -3.21 2.65 -24.49
C VAL A 329 -2.20 3.65 -23.93
N ARG A 330 -2.10 4.86 -24.52
CA ARG A 330 -1.21 5.92 -24.05
C ARG A 330 -1.48 6.31 -22.60
N ILE A 331 -2.75 6.55 -22.24
CA ILE A 331 -3.13 6.93 -20.87
C ILE A 331 -2.77 5.81 -19.88
N THR A 332 -3.10 4.56 -20.22
CA THR A 332 -2.89 3.40 -19.35
C THR A 332 -1.41 3.11 -19.16
N LEU A 333 -0.64 3.07 -20.25
CA LEU A 333 0.80 2.83 -20.22
C LEU A 333 1.52 3.92 -19.43
N LEU A 334 1.25 5.20 -19.69
CA LEU A 334 1.90 6.29 -18.96
C LEU A 334 1.51 6.27 -17.47
N ALA A 335 0.24 5.98 -17.13
CA ALA A 335 -0.18 5.89 -15.74
C ALA A 335 0.54 4.75 -14.98
N LEU A 336 0.69 3.58 -15.60
CA LEU A 336 1.41 2.44 -15.03
C LEU A 336 2.91 2.73 -14.94
N ALA A 337 3.53 3.15 -16.05
CA ALA A 337 4.96 3.44 -16.12
C ALA A 337 5.38 4.57 -15.18
N MET A 338 4.53 5.58 -14.94
CA MET A 338 4.81 6.63 -13.95
C MET A 338 4.67 6.17 -12.50
N LYS A 339 3.83 5.16 -12.23
CA LYS A 339 3.70 4.55 -10.90
C LYS A 339 4.87 3.61 -10.60
N ILE A 340 5.29 2.83 -11.58
CA ILE A 340 6.31 1.79 -11.45
C ILE A 340 7.72 2.37 -11.64
N GLY A 341 7.89 3.32 -12.55
CA GLY A 341 9.18 3.85 -12.95
C GLY A 341 10.10 4.43 -11.86
N PRO A 342 9.56 5.09 -10.82
CA PRO A 342 10.34 5.48 -9.65
C PRO A 342 10.77 4.32 -8.74
N LEU A 343 10.18 3.13 -8.92
CA LEU A 343 10.39 1.91 -8.15
C LEU A 343 11.25 0.87 -8.88
N ASP A 344 11.69 1.14 -10.11
CA ASP A 344 12.54 0.25 -10.90
C ASP A 344 13.92 0.92 -11.12
N GLU A 345 14.92 0.51 -10.33
CA GLU A 345 16.29 1.00 -10.45
C GLU A 345 16.97 0.63 -11.78
N ASP A 346 16.56 -0.45 -12.44
CA ASP A 346 17.09 -0.88 -13.74
C ASP A 346 16.51 -0.01 -14.89
N GLY A 347 15.31 0.52 -14.66
CA GLY A 347 14.56 1.36 -15.59
C GLY A 347 13.59 0.52 -16.43
N LEU A 348 12.54 1.17 -16.90
CA LEU A 348 11.47 0.51 -17.64
C LEU A 348 11.83 0.33 -19.10
N ASP A 349 11.54 -0.86 -19.60
CA ASP A 349 11.61 -1.22 -21.01
C ASP A 349 10.21 -1.17 -21.64
N LEU A 350 10.15 -0.70 -22.88
CA LEU A 350 8.95 -0.66 -23.72
C LEU A 350 9.28 -1.24 -25.09
N VAL A 351 8.55 -2.29 -25.46
CA VAL A 351 8.71 -3.01 -26.73
C VAL A 351 7.37 -3.01 -27.48
N TYR A 352 7.43 -2.94 -28.81
CA TYR A 352 6.27 -3.09 -29.68
C TYR A 352 6.25 -4.46 -30.37
N THR A 353 5.05 -4.95 -30.73
CA THR A 353 4.90 -6.24 -31.41
C THR A 353 5.40 -6.23 -32.84
N LEU A 354 5.36 -5.08 -33.52
CA LEU A 354 5.79 -4.87 -34.90
C LEU A 354 6.94 -3.87 -34.96
N GLY A 355 8.12 -4.38 -35.32
CA GLY A 355 9.34 -3.57 -35.45
C GLY A 355 9.95 -3.18 -34.11
N ASN A 356 11.14 -2.59 -34.15
CA ASN A 356 11.92 -2.23 -32.96
C ASN A 356 12.45 -0.79 -32.97
N ALA A 357 12.15 -0.01 -34.01
CA ALA A 357 12.69 1.33 -34.21
C ALA A 357 12.36 2.29 -33.05
N HIS A 358 11.21 2.08 -32.41
CA HIS A 358 10.69 2.95 -31.35
C HIS A 358 10.78 2.34 -29.96
N ASN A 359 11.41 1.17 -29.81
CA ASN A 359 11.56 0.53 -28.51
C ASN A 359 12.35 1.43 -27.55
N VAL A 360 11.98 1.43 -26.28
CA VAL A 360 12.66 2.16 -25.23
C VAL A 360 13.32 1.17 -24.29
N ASN A 361 14.61 1.34 -24.04
CA ASN A 361 15.34 0.53 -23.06
C ASN A 361 15.80 1.38 -21.87
N GLY A 362 15.63 0.87 -20.66
CA GLY A 362 16.14 1.43 -19.40
C GLY A 362 15.69 2.87 -19.15
N ALA A 363 14.42 3.19 -19.38
CA ALA A 363 13.91 4.51 -19.06
C ALA A 363 13.80 4.69 -17.54
N LYS A 364 14.51 5.67 -16.97
CA LYS A 364 14.57 5.90 -15.52
C LYS A 364 13.80 7.13 -15.08
N ALA A 365 13.08 7.00 -13.96
CA ALA A 365 12.45 8.06 -13.18
C ALA A 365 11.79 9.17 -14.04
N TRP A 366 12.30 10.41 -13.95
CA TRP A 366 11.71 11.59 -14.60
C TRP A 366 11.73 11.57 -16.13
N LYS A 367 12.54 10.70 -16.76
CA LYS A 367 12.62 10.59 -18.22
C LYS A 367 11.54 9.69 -18.82
N ILE A 368 10.88 8.87 -17.99
CA ILE A 368 9.89 7.88 -18.43
C ILE A 368 8.73 8.52 -19.17
N PRO A 369 8.05 9.57 -18.64
CA PRO A 369 6.91 10.16 -19.33
C PRO A 369 7.28 10.62 -20.73
N HIS A 370 8.36 11.40 -20.85
CA HIS A 370 8.80 11.96 -22.12
C HIS A 370 9.25 10.88 -23.13
N LYS A 371 10.02 9.88 -22.69
CA LYS A 371 10.50 8.81 -23.59
C LYS A 371 9.36 7.93 -24.09
N PHE A 372 8.45 7.53 -23.21
CA PHE A 372 7.34 6.64 -23.56
C PHE A 372 6.32 7.40 -24.42
N GLU A 373 6.04 8.66 -24.10
CA GLU A 373 5.14 9.50 -24.90
C GLU A 373 5.66 9.70 -26.32
N LYS A 374 6.93 10.07 -26.47
CA LYS A 374 7.55 10.20 -27.78
C LYS A 374 7.54 8.88 -28.56
N SER A 375 7.91 7.79 -27.91
CA SER A 375 7.89 6.44 -28.51
C SER A 375 6.50 6.05 -29.02
N LEU A 376 5.44 6.36 -28.27
CA LEU A 376 4.05 6.11 -28.67
C LEU A 376 3.59 7.01 -29.83
N GLU A 377 4.03 8.27 -29.87
CA GLU A 377 3.73 9.20 -30.96
C GLU A 377 4.40 8.77 -32.27
N ASP A 378 5.70 8.46 -32.20
CA ASP A 378 6.48 8.00 -33.34
C ASP A 378 5.92 6.65 -33.86
N THR A 379 5.54 5.73 -32.96
CA THR A 379 4.92 4.46 -33.34
C THR A 379 3.56 4.65 -34.00
N LEU A 380 2.71 5.55 -33.49
CA LEU A 380 1.38 5.81 -34.07
C LEU A 380 1.47 6.27 -35.53
N ALA A 381 2.47 7.09 -35.84
CA ALA A 381 2.70 7.59 -37.20
C ALA A 381 3.06 6.46 -38.18
N ASP A 382 3.70 5.41 -37.68
CA ASP A 382 4.24 4.30 -38.47
C ASP A 382 3.31 3.07 -38.52
N ILE A 383 2.16 3.07 -37.85
CA ILE A 383 1.25 1.90 -37.89
C ILE A 383 0.70 1.71 -39.31
N ASP A 384 1.07 0.60 -39.92
CA ASP A 384 0.61 0.16 -41.25
C ASP A 384 -0.72 -0.61 -41.17
N PRO A 385 -1.77 -0.21 -41.93
CA PRO A 385 -3.03 -0.96 -42.03
C PRO A 385 -2.91 -2.42 -42.47
N GLY A 386 -1.85 -2.79 -43.18
CA GLY A 386 -1.61 -4.14 -43.69
C GLY A 386 -0.93 -5.08 -42.69
N ASN A 387 -0.39 -4.55 -41.59
CA ASN A 387 0.34 -5.35 -40.61
C ASN A 387 -0.60 -5.92 -39.53
N ASN A 388 -0.42 -7.21 -39.25
CA ASN A 388 -1.08 -7.91 -38.17
C ASN A 388 -0.04 -8.38 -37.15
N THR A 389 -0.37 -8.26 -35.86
CA THR A 389 0.49 -8.76 -34.79
C THR A 389 0.54 -10.28 -34.80
N ASP A 390 1.75 -10.83 -34.78
CA ASP A 390 2.04 -12.23 -34.43
C ASP A 390 2.55 -12.26 -32.98
N MET A 391 1.61 -12.40 -32.04
CA MET A 391 1.92 -12.37 -30.62
C MET A 391 2.73 -13.60 -30.18
N ALA A 392 2.59 -14.73 -30.88
CA ALA A 392 3.33 -15.94 -30.58
C ALA A 392 4.83 -15.73 -30.85
N THR A 393 5.16 -15.15 -32.01
CA THR A 393 6.55 -14.79 -32.35
C THR A 393 7.10 -13.72 -31.40
N THR A 394 6.35 -12.64 -31.14
CA THR A 394 6.80 -11.61 -30.19
C THR A 394 7.12 -12.18 -28.81
N LEU A 395 6.23 -13.00 -28.25
CA LEU A 395 6.46 -13.60 -26.93
C LEU A 395 7.63 -14.59 -26.96
N ALA A 396 7.78 -15.39 -28.02
CA ALA A 396 8.90 -16.30 -28.15
C ALA A 396 10.26 -15.57 -28.12
N GLU A 397 10.39 -14.46 -28.84
CA GLU A 397 11.61 -13.63 -28.84
C GLU A 397 11.90 -13.04 -27.45
N LEU A 398 10.87 -12.54 -26.77
CA LEU A 398 11.00 -12.00 -25.40
C LEU A 398 11.41 -13.09 -24.40
N PHE A 399 10.82 -14.28 -24.52
CA PHE A 399 11.12 -15.43 -23.68
C PHE A 399 12.53 -15.98 -23.92
N ASP A 400 13.02 -15.95 -25.15
CA ASP A 400 14.40 -16.32 -25.47
C ASP A 400 15.40 -15.26 -24.99
N GLY A 401 15.03 -13.99 -24.97
CA GLY A 401 15.78 -12.91 -24.33
C GLY A 401 15.91 -13.08 -22.81
N TYR A 402 14.96 -13.77 -22.18
CA TYR A 402 15.00 -14.08 -20.75
C TYR A 402 15.95 -15.26 -20.43
N THR A 403 17.24 -14.93 -20.40
CA THR A 403 18.34 -15.90 -20.16
C THR A 403 18.79 -15.95 -18.70
N ASN A 404 18.55 -14.89 -17.93
CA ASN A 404 18.89 -14.84 -16.51
C ASN A 404 17.70 -15.30 -15.65
N TYR A 405 17.56 -16.63 -15.52
CA TYR A 405 16.54 -17.28 -14.67
C TYR A 405 16.67 -16.95 -13.17
N GLY A 406 17.68 -16.16 -12.77
CA GLY A 406 17.81 -15.60 -11.42
C GLY A 406 17.02 -14.31 -11.19
N LYS A 407 16.50 -13.65 -12.23
CA LYS A 407 15.81 -12.35 -12.11
C LYS A 407 14.30 -12.54 -12.23
N LYS A 408 13.51 -12.05 -11.27
CA LYS A 408 12.03 -12.11 -11.39
C LYS A 408 11.60 -11.05 -12.40
N GLN A 409 10.75 -11.42 -13.35
CA GLN A 409 10.29 -10.51 -14.40
C GLN A 409 8.77 -10.52 -14.50
N THR A 410 8.19 -9.32 -14.63
CA THR A 410 6.78 -9.14 -14.97
C THR A 410 6.70 -8.56 -16.38
N LEU A 411 5.94 -9.22 -17.24
CA LEU A 411 5.62 -8.80 -18.58
C LEU A 411 4.19 -8.25 -18.60
N ILE A 412 4.03 -6.98 -18.94
CA ILE A 412 2.71 -6.33 -19.05
C ILE A 412 2.42 -6.06 -20.53
N VAL A 413 1.45 -6.78 -21.10
CA VAL A 413 1.09 -6.73 -22.52
C VAL A 413 -0.19 -5.92 -22.69
N LEU A 414 -0.14 -4.82 -23.44
CA LEU A 414 -1.28 -3.98 -23.80
C LEU A 414 -1.73 -4.36 -25.22
N THR A 415 -2.93 -4.93 -25.37
CA THR A 415 -3.40 -5.50 -26.64
C THR A 415 -4.92 -5.53 -26.73
N ASP A 416 -5.47 -5.60 -27.94
CA ASP A 416 -6.89 -5.86 -28.18
C ASP A 416 -7.19 -7.37 -28.36
N GLY A 417 -6.16 -8.21 -28.38
CA GLY A 417 -6.27 -9.66 -28.58
C GLY A 417 -6.50 -10.09 -30.03
N LEU A 418 -6.50 -9.17 -30.99
CA LEU A 418 -6.72 -9.43 -32.42
C LEU A 418 -5.40 -9.74 -33.15
N TRP A 419 -4.77 -10.86 -32.78
CA TRP A 419 -3.45 -11.24 -33.30
C TRP A 419 -3.51 -11.97 -34.64
N GLY A 420 -3.83 -11.26 -35.72
CA GLY A 420 -4.00 -11.83 -37.06
C GLY A 420 -2.76 -12.53 -37.66
N GLY A 421 -1.57 -12.35 -37.08
CA GLY A 421 -0.36 -13.10 -37.44
C GLY A 421 -0.20 -14.43 -36.69
N SER A 422 -0.99 -14.65 -35.64
CA SER A 422 -1.04 -15.87 -34.81
C SER A 422 -2.49 -16.32 -34.62
N ASP A 423 -3.16 -16.61 -35.74
CA ASP A 423 -4.60 -16.81 -35.83
C ASP A 423 -5.06 -18.25 -35.49
N LYS A 424 -4.13 -19.19 -35.34
CA LYS A 424 -4.47 -20.56 -34.95
C LYS A 424 -4.77 -20.64 -33.46
N THR A 425 -5.67 -21.56 -33.13
CA THR A 425 -6.35 -21.66 -31.83
C THR A 425 -5.44 -21.91 -30.62
N ASN A 426 -4.13 -22.13 -30.80
CA ASN A 426 -3.19 -22.40 -29.71
C ASN A 426 -1.76 -21.85 -29.92
N ASP A 427 -1.53 -20.95 -30.89
CA ASP A 427 -0.15 -20.55 -31.21
C ASP A 427 0.53 -19.85 -30.02
N VAL A 428 -0.16 -18.93 -29.36
CA VAL A 428 0.36 -18.19 -28.20
C VAL A 428 0.40 -19.07 -26.95
N GLU A 429 -0.65 -19.88 -26.77
CA GLU A 429 -0.81 -20.85 -25.71
C GLU A 429 0.38 -21.81 -25.67
N ASN A 430 0.77 -22.34 -26.84
CA ASN A 430 1.89 -23.27 -26.98
C ASN A 430 3.23 -22.59 -26.65
N VAL A 431 3.45 -21.35 -27.12
CA VAL A 431 4.68 -20.60 -26.81
C VAL A 431 4.81 -20.37 -25.30
N ILE A 432 3.73 -19.97 -24.63
CA ILE A 432 3.73 -19.79 -23.17
C ILE A 432 3.98 -21.13 -22.45
N LYS A 433 3.32 -22.21 -22.87
CA LYS A 433 3.52 -23.56 -22.29
C LYS A 433 4.97 -24.03 -22.44
N ASP A 434 5.55 -23.87 -23.62
CA ASP A 434 6.93 -24.26 -23.90
C ASP A 434 7.93 -23.44 -23.08
N PHE A 435 7.69 -22.14 -22.96
CA PHE A 435 8.47 -21.28 -22.07
C PHE A 435 8.37 -21.73 -20.62
N VAL A 436 7.17 -21.98 -20.10
CA VAL A 436 6.97 -22.46 -18.72
C VAL A 436 7.66 -23.80 -18.50
N LYS A 437 7.63 -24.73 -19.47
CA LYS A 437 8.35 -26.01 -19.41
C LYS A 437 9.87 -25.82 -19.36
N LYS A 438 10.41 -24.94 -20.23
CA LYS A 438 11.84 -24.56 -20.23
C LYS A 438 12.25 -23.92 -18.91
N LEU A 439 11.41 -23.02 -18.39
CA LEU A 439 11.58 -22.31 -17.13
C LEU A 439 11.62 -23.29 -15.94
N LYS A 440 10.61 -24.17 -15.80
CA LYS A 440 10.54 -25.22 -14.76
C LYS A 440 11.78 -26.13 -14.78
N LYS A 441 12.22 -26.58 -15.97
CA LYS A 441 13.39 -27.46 -16.13
C LYS A 441 14.69 -26.79 -15.64
N ASN A 442 14.86 -25.51 -15.93
CA ASN A 442 16.08 -24.78 -15.61
C ASN A 442 16.12 -24.24 -14.16
N LEU A 443 14.97 -24.03 -13.53
CA LEU A 443 14.90 -23.38 -12.21
C LEU A 443 15.25 -24.24 -11.01
N LYS A 444 15.17 -25.58 -11.08
CA LYS A 444 15.52 -26.54 -9.99
C LYS A 444 15.18 -26.06 -8.55
N LYS A 445 14.03 -25.41 -8.34
CA LYS A 445 13.63 -24.77 -7.07
C LYS A 445 12.14 -24.98 -6.79
N ALA A 446 11.78 -24.95 -5.51
CA ALA A 446 10.43 -25.26 -5.01
C ALA A 446 9.44 -24.06 -5.00
N GLU A 447 9.87 -22.87 -5.42
CA GLU A 447 9.03 -21.65 -5.37
C GLU A 447 8.12 -21.49 -6.60
N SER A 448 6.98 -20.83 -6.41
CA SER A 448 5.84 -20.83 -7.34
C SER A 448 5.76 -19.71 -8.38
N ARG A 449 6.60 -18.64 -8.33
CA ARG A 449 6.48 -17.50 -9.28
C ARG A 449 7.82 -16.82 -9.63
N TRP A 450 8.26 -17.02 -10.88
CA TRP A 450 9.53 -16.50 -11.41
C TRP A 450 9.35 -15.53 -12.58
N PHE A 451 8.29 -15.74 -13.33
CA PHE A 451 7.88 -14.92 -14.45
C PHE A 451 6.37 -14.71 -14.34
N SER A 452 5.89 -13.52 -14.66
CA SER A 452 4.46 -13.24 -14.72
C SER A 452 4.14 -12.54 -16.01
N ILE A 453 3.02 -12.92 -16.62
CA ILE A 453 2.49 -12.29 -17.82
C ILE A 453 1.15 -11.71 -17.41
N GLN A 454 0.92 -10.44 -17.71
CA GLN A 454 -0.34 -9.78 -17.48
C GLN A 454 -0.80 -9.15 -18.79
N PHE A 455 -2.02 -9.48 -19.22
CA PHE A 455 -2.65 -8.86 -20.36
C PHE A 455 -3.57 -7.73 -19.90
N ILE A 456 -3.48 -6.57 -20.56
CA ILE A 456 -4.40 -5.45 -20.43
C ILE A 456 -5.12 -5.34 -21.76
N SER A 457 -6.39 -5.74 -21.76
CA SER A 457 -7.23 -5.76 -22.96
C SER A 457 -7.79 -4.38 -23.31
N PHE A 458 -7.86 -4.07 -24.60
CA PHE A 458 -8.53 -2.89 -25.14
C PHE A 458 -9.55 -3.30 -26.21
N GLY A 459 -10.78 -2.77 -26.11
CA GLY A 459 -11.87 -3.15 -27.02
C GLY A 459 -12.79 -4.22 -26.42
N ASP A 460 -13.77 -4.64 -27.21
CA ASP A 460 -14.89 -5.47 -26.78
C ASP A 460 -15.18 -6.63 -27.76
N ASP A 461 -14.21 -6.99 -28.62
CA ASP A 461 -14.36 -8.14 -29.51
C ASP A 461 -14.47 -9.44 -28.70
N GLU A 462 -15.61 -10.12 -28.86
CA GLU A 462 -15.95 -11.30 -28.07
C GLU A 462 -14.96 -12.46 -28.29
N ARG A 463 -14.39 -12.60 -29.50
CA ARG A 463 -13.42 -13.67 -29.79
C ARG A 463 -12.09 -13.38 -29.14
N ALA A 464 -11.64 -12.14 -29.22
CA ALA A 464 -10.40 -11.70 -28.59
C ALA A 464 -10.48 -11.79 -27.06
N LEU A 465 -11.59 -11.36 -26.46
CA LEU A 465 -11.83 -11.48 -25.02
C LEU A 465 -11.85 -12.95 -24.56
N LYS A 466 -12.56 -13.83 -25.26
CA LYS A 466 -12.57 -15.28 -24.95
C LYS A 466 -11.18 -15.91 -25.06
N ARG A 467 -10.37 -15.46 -26.01
CA ARG A 467 -8.99 -15.92 -26.15
C ARG A 467 -8.15 -15.49 -24.95
N LEU A 468 -8.23 -14.22 -24.54
CA LEU A 468 -7.51 -13.71 -23.38
C LEU A 468 -7.99 -14.37 -22.07
N GLU A 469 -9.30 -14.60 -21.91
CA GLU A 469 -9.87 -15.37 -20.78
C GLU A 469 -9.33 -16.80 -20.77
N GLY A 470 -9.24 -17.45 -21.93
CA GLY A 470 -8.65 -18.79 -22.05
C GLY A 470 -7.18 -18.86 -21.62
N LEU A 471 -6.39 -17.79 -21.84
CA LEU A 471 -5.01 -17.70 -21.38
C LEU A 471 -4.89 -17.53 -19.86
N ASP A 472 -5.89 -16.94 -19.21
CA ASP A 472 -5.90 -16.69 -17.76
C ASP A 472 -6.46 -17.89 -16.98
N ASP A 473 -7.63 -18.40 -17.41
CA ASP A 473 -8.42 -19.37 -16.65
C ASP A 473 -8.24 -20.83 -17.11
N HIS A 474 -7.77 -21.06 -18.34
CA HIS A 474 -7.83 -22.38 -18.99
C HIS A 474 -6.48 -22.86 -19.56
N LEU A 475 -5.39 -22.16 -19.26
CA LEU A 475 -4.06 -22.54 -19.71
C LEU A 475 -3.54 -23.74 -18.90
N ASP A 476 -3.79 -24.96 -19.39
CA ASP A 476 -3.25 -26.18 -18.79
C ASP A 476 -1.71 -26.24 -18.97
N THR A 477 -0.97 -26.31 -17.86
CA THR A 477 0.51 -26.27 -17.84
C THR A 477 1.14 -27.63 -17.56
N GLU A 478 0.37 -28.72 -17.60
CA GLU A 478 0.87 -30.09 -17.56
C GLU A 478 1.53 -30.55 -18.88
#